data_AF-A0A5E8ACN6-F1
#
_entry.id   AF-A0A5E8ACN6-F1
#
_cell.length_a   1.000
_cell.length_b   1.000
_cell.length_c   1.000
_cell.angle_alpha   90.00
_cell.angle_beta   90.00
_cell.angle_gamma   90.00
#
_symmetry.space_group_name_H-M   'P 1'
#
loop_
_entity.id
_entity.type
_entity.pdbx_description
1 polymer ?
#
loop_
_entity_poly.entity_id
_entity_poly.type
_entity_poly.pdbx_seq_one_letter_code
_entity_poly.pdbx_strand_id
1 'polypeptide(L)'
;MLTKSQADIEKHTDLLKDLIASNDEKVSKEHCKGMEGLVAEATKHVLEEGPEKGPLLDVMIIAQYQRMTHYGIAGFGTATAYAKALGLKDDHKTLSAATKDIYGGDEYMTKLAETSVNIDAEDA
;
A
#
# COMPACT_ATOMS: atom_id res chain seq x y z
N MET A 1 -0.02 -9.95 9.84
CA MET A 1 -0.60 -9.11 8.77
C MET A 1 0.48 -8.33 8.03
N LEU A 2 1.20 -7.42 8.68
CA LEU A 2 2.22 -6.57 8.02
C LEU A 2 3.28 -7.37 7.23
N THR A 3 3.74 -8.52 7.75
CA THR A 3 4.65 -9.43 7.02
C THR A 3 4.05 -9.95 5.72
N LYS A 4 2.74 -10.24 5.70
CA LYS A 4 2.04 -10.63 4.49
C LYS A 4 2.01 -9.45 3.51
N SER A 5 1.67 -8.25 3.98
CA SER A 5 1.66 -7.04 3.15
C SER A 5 3.02 -6.75 2.52
N GLN A 6 4.12 -6.93 3.26
CA GLN A 6 5.48 -6.81 2.71
C GLN A 6 5.72 -7.83 1.59
N ALA A 7 5.41 -9.11 1.82
CA ALA A 7 5.57 -10.16 0.82
C ALA A 7 4.71 -9.90 -0.44
N ASP A 8 3.51 -9.36 -0.26
CA ASP A 8 2.64 -9.01 -1.39
C ASP A 8 3.19 -7.79 -2.17
N ILE A 9 3.78 -6.79 -1.50
CA ILE A 9 4.50 -5.68 -2.16
C ILE A 9 5.69 -6.17 -3.00
N GLU A 10 6.44 -7.17 -2.51
CA GLU A 10 7.52 -7.79 -3.28
C GLU A 10 6.99 -8.46 -4.55
N LYS A 11 5.90 -9.22 -4.45
CA LYS A 11 5.24 -9.82 -5.62
C LYS A 11 4.73 -8.76 -6.60
N HIS A 12 4.13 -7.67 -6.11
CA HIS A 12 3.68 -6.56 -6.95
C HIS A 12 4.86 -5.89 -7.67
N THR A 13 6.02 -5.79 -7.01
CA THR A 13 7.24 -5.28 -7.62
C THR A 13 7.70 -6.18 -8.76
N ASP A 14 7.71 -7.49 -8.57
CA ASP A 14 8.12 -8.43 -9.62
C ASP A 14 7.12 -8.44 -10.79
N LEU A 15 5.82 -8.39 -10.50
CA LEU A 15 4.76 -8.22 -11.50
C LEU A 15 4.98 -6.96 -12.36
N LEU A 16 5.35 -5.83 -11.76
CA LEU A 16 5.66 -4.61 -12.53
C LEU A 16 6.88 -4.78 -13.42
N LYS A 17 7.93 -5.48 -12.96
CA LYS A 17 9.11 -5.75 -13.79
C LYS A 17 8.72 -6.60 -15.00
N ASP A 18 7.92 -7.63 -14.80
CA ASP A 18 7.46 -8.52 -15.87
C ASP A 18 6.60 -7.76 -16.89
N LEU A 19 5.67 -6.91 -16.44
CA LEU A 19 4.85 -6.06 -17.32
C LEU A 19 5.69 -5.07 -18.14
N ILE A 20 6.69 -4.45 -17.53
CA ILE A 20 7.58 -3.52 -18.25
C ILE A 20 8.37 -4.29 -19.32
N ALA A 21 8.94 -5.44 -18.95
CA ALA A 21 9.70 -6.27 -19.87
C ALA A 21 8.84 -6.84 -21.01
N SER A 22 7.58 -7.21 -20.75
CA SER A 22 6.66 -7.73 -21.78
C SER A 22 6.21 -6.68 -22.79
N ASN A 23 6.35 -5.40 -22.45
CA ASN A 23 6.11 -4.28 -23.35
C ASN A 23 7.41 -3.81 -24.05
N ASP A 24 8.44 -4.65 -24.07
CA ASP A 24 9.77 -4.38 -24.66
C ASP A 24 10.49 -3.17 -24.06
N GLU A 25 10.11 -2.75 -22.85
CA GLU A 25 10.70 -1.62 -22.15
C GLU A 25 11.75 -2.06 -21.12
N LYS A 26 12.69 -1.16 -20.82
CA LYS A 26 13.77 -1.46 -19.87
C LYS A 26 13.30 -1.28 -18.44
N VAL A 27 13.31 -2.37 -17.67
CA VAL A 27 13.16 -2.32 -16.21
C VAL A 27 14.27 -1.44 -15.62
N SER A 28 13.88 -0.34 -15.00
CA SER A 28 14.78 0.58 -14.33
C SER A 28 14.22 0.97 -12.97
N LYS A 29 15.12 1.26 -12.02
CA LYS A 29 14.73 1.76 -10.71
C LYS A 29 14.67 3.28 -10.79
N GLU A 30 13.52 3.83 -10.42
CA GLU A 30 13.36 5.25 -10.14
C GLU A 30 13.14 5.44 -8.65
N HIS A 31 13.85 6.40 -8.06
CA HIS A 31 13.68 6.73 -6.65
C HIS A 31 12.43 7.60 -6.46
N CYS A 32 11.41 7.04 -5.81
CA CYS A 32 10.15 7.74 -5.59
C CYS A 32 10.21 8.62 -4.34
N LYS A 33 10.44 9.93 -4.52
CA LYS A 33 10.45 10.91 -3.41
C LYS A 33 9.13 10.96 -2.63
N GLY A 34 8.01 10.70 -3.28
CA GLY A 34 6.70 10.65 -2.62
C GLY A 34 6.62 9.51 -1.61
N MET A 35 6.97 8.29 -2.03
CA MET A 35 7.01 7.14 -1.13
C MET A 35 8.08 7.27 -0.04
N GLU A 36 9.24 7.84 -0.38
CA GLU A 36 10.28 8.17 0.62
C GLU A 36 9.72 9.05 1.75
N GLY A 37 8.97 10.10 1.40
CA GLY A 37 8.33 10.97 2.38
C GLY A 37 7.34 10.22 3.29
N LEU A 38 6.49 9.35 2.71
CA LEU A 38 5.55 8.54 3.48
C LEU A 38 6.25 7.57 4.43
N VAL A 39 7.35 6.94 4.00
CA VAL A 39 8.16 6.05 4.85
C VAL A 39 8.85 6.84 5.97
N ALA A 40 9.32 8.06 5.68
CA ALA A 40 9.91 8.93 6.69
C ALA A 40 8.88 9.36 7.75
N GLU A 41 7.65 9.73 7.34
CA GLU A 41 6.55 10.02 8.27
C GLU A 41 6.21 8.80 9.14
N ALA A 42 6.09 7.62 8.52
CA ALA A 42 5.80 6.39 9.25
C ALA A 42 6.88 6.05 10.27
N THR A 43 8.16 6.16 9.88
CA THR A 43 9.32 5.91 10.75
C THR A 43 9.31 6.86 11.94
N LYS A 44 9.20 8.18 11.67
CA LYS A 44 9.18 9.20 12.71
C LYS A 44 8.05 8.97 13.70
N HIS A 45 6.81 8.85 13.22
CA HIS A 45 5.66 8.80 14.11
C HIS A 45 5.52 7.45 14.83
N VAL A 46 5.82 6.33 14.18
CA VAL A 46 5.62 5.00 14.78
C VAL A 46 6.82 4.55 15.59
N LEU A 47 8.04 4.74 15.07
CA LEU A 47 9.25 4.15 15.66
C LEU A 47 10.00 5.12 16.57
N GLU A 48 9.99 6.43 16.28
CA GLU A 48 10.75 7.42 17.06
C GLU A 48 9.88 8.12 18.13
N GLU A 49 8.68 8.56 17.74
CA GLU A 49 7.77 9.33 18.61
C GLU A 49 6.63 8.47 19.21
N GLY A 50 6.43 7.26 18.68
CA GLY A 50 5.34 6.37 19.07
C GLY A 50 5.60 5.65 20.40
N PRO A 51 4.54 5.17 21.08
CA PRO A 51 4.71 4.34 22.28
C PRO A 51 5.32 2.99 21.93
N GLU A 52 6.12 2.39 22.82
CA GLU A 52 6.79 1.10 22.55
C GLU A 52 5.82 -0.06 22.27
N LYS A 53 4.61 0.00 22.82
CA LYS A 53 3.56 -1.02 22.68
C LYS A 53 2.18 -0.49 23.08
N GLY A 54 1.15 -1.24 22.70
CA GLY A 54 -0.23 -1.04 23.14
C GLY A 54 -1.14 -0.42 22.08
N PRO A 55 -2.43 -0.21 22.41
CA PRO A 55 -3.45 0.16 21.42
C PRO A 55 -3.15 1.44 20.64
N LEU A 56 -2.51 2.42 21.30
CA LEU A 56 -2.11 3.66 20.64
C LEU A 56 -1.06 3.41 19.53
N LEU A 57 -0.12 2.49 19.74
CA LEU A 57 0.86 2.11 18.71
C LEU A 57 0.14 1.49 17.50
N ASP A 58 -0.83 0.61 17.75
CA ASP A 58 -1.57 -0.08 16.68
C ASP A 58 -2.37 0.92 15.83
N VAL A 59 -3.02 1.92 16.45
CA VAL A 59 -3.72 3.01 15.74
C VAL A 59 -2.76 3.78 14.83
N MET A 60 -1.56 4.10 15.33
CA MET A 60 -0.55 4.82 14.54
C MET A 60 -0.04 3.97 13.37
N ILE A 61 0.22 2.68 13.59
CA ILE A 61 0.63 1.73 12.53
C ILE A 61 -0.43 1.65 11.44
N ILE A 62 -1.70 1.49 11.82
CA ILE A 62 -2.82 1.40 10.88
C ILE A 62 -2.89 2.67 10.04
N ALA A 63 -2.88 3.85 10.67
CA ALA A 63 -2.95 5.13 9.97
C ALA A 63 -1.81 5.32 8.95
N GLN A 64 -0.57 4.98 9.32
CA GLN A 64 0.58 5.11 8.44
C GLN A 64 0.56 4.08 7.31
N TYR A 65 0.13 2.85 7.59
CA TYR A 65 -0.06 1.82 6.56
C TYR A 65 -1.05 2.28 5.49
N GLN A 66 -2.22 2.81 5.89
CA GLN A 66 -3.25 3.22 4.93
C GLN A 66 -2.78 4.34 4.01
N ARG A 67 -1.98 5.30 4.51
CA ARG A 67 -1.38 6.34 3.66
C ARG A 67 -0.49 5.77 2.55
N MET A 68 0.40 4.83 2.90
CA MET A 68 1.26 4.16 1.92
C MET A 68 0.44 3.32 0.93
N THR A 69 -0.57 2.60 1.44
CA THR A 69 -1.48 1.79 0.62
C THR A 69 -2.27 2.65 -0.37
N HIS A 70 -2.80 3.81 0.05
CA HIS A 70 -3.52 4.75 -0.81
C HIS A 70 -2.62 5.33 -1.91
N TYR A 71 -1.36 5.60 -1.62
CA TYR A 71 -0.38 5.98 -2.64
C TYR A 71 -0.20 4.87 -3.69
N GLY A 72 -0.13 3.61 -3.24
CA GLY A 72 -0.11 2.44 -4.11
C GLY A 72 -1.38 2.30 -4.96
N ILE A 73 -2.56 2.46 -4.36
CA ILE A 73 -3.86 2.43 -5.05
C ILE A 73 -3.92 3.49 -6.15
N ALA A 74 -3.46 4.71 -5.87
CA ALA A 74 -3.44 5.79 -6.85
C ALA A 74 -2.55 5.42 -8.05
N GLY A 75 -1.35 4.87 -7.81
CA GLY A 75 -0.43 4.44 -8.86
C GLY A 75 -0.98 3.27 -9.69
N PHE A 76 -1.30 2.15 -9.04
CA PHE A 76 -1.80 0.93 -9.69
C PHE A 76 -3.16 1.15 -10.37
N GLY A 77 -4.06 1.90 -9.75
CA GLY A 77 -5.37 2.24 -10.32
C GLY A 77 -5.25 3.08 -11.59
N THR A 78 -4.37 4.08 -11.58
CA THR A 78 -4.10 4.91 -12.77
C THR A 78 -3.49 4.09 -13.90
N ALA A 79 -2.49 3.25 -13.59
CA ALA A 79 -1.87 2.36 -14.58
C ALA A 79 -2.90 1.37 -15.17
N THR A 80 -3.76 0.79 -14.32
CA THR A 80 -4.84 -0.10 -14.77
C THR A 80 -5.78 0.61 -15.75
N ALA A 81 -6.17 1.84 -15.46
CA ALA A 81 -7.04 2.63 -16.34
C ALA A 81 -6.40 2.90 -17.71
N TYR A 82 -5.10 3.23 -17.73
CA TYR A 82 -4.38 3.42 -18.99
C TYR A 82 -4.21 2.13 -19.79
N ALA A 83 -3.88 0.99 -19.14
CA ALA A 83 -3.81 -0.29 -19.82
C ALA A 83 -5.13 -0.63 -20.52
N LYS A 84 -6.27 -0.35 -19.87
CA LYS A 84 -7.60 -0.49 -20.50
C LYS A 84 -7.79 0.44 -21.69
N ALA A 85 -7.44 1.72 -21.55
CA ALA A 85 -7.60 2.71 -22.60
C ALA A 85 -6.75 2.40 -23.85
N LEU A 86 -5.57 1.82 -23.65
CA LEU A 86 -4.64 1.41 -24.71
C LEU A 86 -4.99 0.03 -25.32
N GLY A 87 -5.98 -0.68 -24.77
CA GLY A 87 -6.37 -2.01 -25.25
C GLY A 87 -5.44 -3.14 -24.83
N LEU A 88 -4.55 -2.91 -23.86
CA LEU A 88 -3.62 -3.89 -23.29
C LEU A 88 -4.37 -4.81 -22.31
N LYS A 89 -5.07 -5.82 -22.84
CA LYS A 89 -6.01 -6.64 -22.06
C LYS A 89 -5.33 -7.45 -20.95
N ASP A 90 -4.17 -8.04 -21.23
CA ASP A 90 -3.46 -8.87 -20.26
C ASP A 90 -2.83 -8.02 -19.16
N ASP A 91 -2.26 -6.86 -19.51
CA ASP A 91 -1.75 -5.87 -18.56
C ASP A 91 -2.87 -5.32 -17.67
N HIS A 92 -4.01 -4.95 -18.25
CA HIS A 92 -5.18 -4.50 -17.50
C HIS A 92 -5.64 -5.57 -16.51
N LYS A 93 -5.70 -6.84 -16.92
CA LYS A 93 -6.10 -7.94 -16.05
C LYS A 93 -5.12 -8.10 -14.89
N THR A 94 -3.82 -8.06 -15.18
CA THR A 94 -2.74 -8.22 -14.21
C THR A 94 -2.71 -7.07 -13.20
N LEU A 95 -2.74 -5.82 -13.69
CA LEU A 95 -2.79 -4.62 -12.85
C LEU A 95 -4.09 -4.53 -12.05
N SER A 96 -5.23 -4.93 -12.61
CA SER A 96 -6.51 -4.96 -11.90
C SER A 96 -6.49 -5.95 -10.73
N ALA A 97 -5.86 -7.12 -10.89
CA ALA A 97 -5.70 -8.09 -9.81
C ALA A 97 -4.83 -7.54 -8.68
N ALA A 98 -3.68 -6.94 -9.01
CA ALA A 98 -2.81 -6.28 -8.03
C ALA A 98 -3.52 -5.13 -7.32
N THR A 99 -4.20 -4.26 -8.08
CA THR A 99 -4.98 -3.15 -7.52
C THR A 99 -6.03 -3.64 -6.53
N LYS A 100 -6.75 -4.73 -6.85
CA LYS A 100 -7.74 -5.35 -5.95
C LYS A 100 -7.10 -5.89 -4.68
N ASP A 101 -5.93 -6.51 -4.75
CA ASP A 101 -5.21 -7.00 -3.58
C ASP A 101 -4.81 -5.85 -2.64
N ILE A 102 -4.33 -4.74 -3.21
CA ILE A 102 -3.98 -3.53 -2.46
C ILE A 102 -5.22 -2.94 -1.77
N TYR A 103 -6.37 -2.84 -2.47
CA TYR A 103 -7.64 -2.45 -1.86
C TYR A 103 -8.05 -3.37 -0.71
N GLY A 104 -7.89 -4.69 -0.87
CA GLY A 104 -8.19 -5.65 0.20
C GLY A 104 -7.32 -5.44 1.45
N GLY A 105 -6.07 -5.02 1.28
CA GLY A 105 -5.20 -4.61 2.38
C GLY A 105 -5.71 -3.37 3.13
N ASP A 106 -6.19 -2.35 2.41
CA ASP A 106 -6.77 -1.14 2.97
C ASP A 106 -8.10 -1.41 3.69
N GLU A 107 -8.98 -2.21 3.09
CA GLU A 107 -10.26 -2.63 3.68
C GLU A 107 -10.03 -3.40 4.99
N TYR A 108 -9.02 -4.28 5.01
CA TYR A 108 -8.66 -5.00 6.22
C TYR A 108 -8.14 -4.06 7.31
N MET A 109 -7.31 -3.06 6.96
CA MET A 109 -6.88 -2.04 7.93
C MET A 109 -8.03 -1.18 8.43
N THR A 110 -8.98 -0.82 7.57
CA THR A 110 -10.19 -0.09 7.95
C THR A 110 -10.98 -0.89 8.98
N LYS A 111 -11.19 -2.19 8.71
CA LYS A 111 -11.85 -3.08 9.67
C LYS A 111 -11.10 -3.14 10.99
N LEU A 112 -9.76 -3.23 10.96
CA LEU A 112 -8.97 -3.19 12.19
C LEU A 112 -9.21 -1.87 12.92
N ALA A 113 -9.10 -0.72 12.26
CA ALA A 113 -9.32 0.60 12.85
C ALA A 113 -10.70 0.71 13.54
N GLU A 114 -11.76 0.29 12.86
CA GLU A 114 -13.13 0.31 13.39
C GLU A 114 -13.29 -0.62 14.60
N THR A 115 -12.64 -1.79 14.58
CA THR A 115 -12.63 -2.70 15.74
C THR A 115 -11.68 -2.28 16.86
N SER A 116 -10.74 -1.36 16.57
CA SER A 116 -9.76 -0.84 17.52
C SER A 116 -10.34 0.29 18.38
N VAL A 117 -11.55 0.77 18.08
CA VAL A 117 -12.25 1.77 18.91
C VAL A 117 -12.48 1.15 20.28
N ASN A 118 -11.57 1.49 21.19
CA ASN A 118 -11.62 1.10 22.57
C ASN A 118 -12.82 1.80 23.22
N ILE A 119 -13.73 1.04 23.82
CA ILE A 119 -14.90 1.58 24.55
C ILE A 119 -14.46 2.56 25.65
N ASP A 120 -13.22 2.47 26.14
CA ASP A 120 -12.66 3.38 27.13
C ASP A 120 -12.13 4.73 26.56
N ALA A 121 -12.05 4.89 25.23
CA ALA A 121 -11.60 6.14 24.60
C ALA A 121 -12.69 7.22 24.50
N GLU A 122 -13.97 6.86 24.70
CA GLU A 122 -15.07 7.82 24.81
C GLU A 122 -14.98 8.67 26.09
N ASP A 123 -14.27 8.20 27.13
CA ASP A 123 -14.25 8.82 28.47
C ASP A 123 -12.95 9.59 28.80
N ALA A 124 -12.08 9.86 27.82
CA ALA A 124 -10.80 10.57 28.00
C ALA A 124 -10.80 12.03 27.50
#